data_AF-A0A6B2G408-F1
#
_entry.id   AF-A0A6B2G408-F1
#
_cell.length_a   1.000
_cell.length_b   1.000
_cell.length_c   1.000
_cell.angle_alpha   90.00
_cell.angle_beta   90.00
_cell.angle_gamma   90.00
#
_symmetry.space_group_name_H-M   'P 1'
#
loop_
_entity.id
_entity.type
_entity.pdbx_description
1 polymer ?
#
loop_
_entity_poly.entity_id
_entity_poly.type
_entity_poly.pdbx_seq_one_letter_code
_entity_poly.pdbx_strand_id
1 'polypeptide(L)'
;KYFVLICELCKYFKDVFNIVLKQAIESIFNNLEHMNAACFQRFVDFFVFYANFLNCSFSWEIFDNALNLDSNHPKKIFYLQVVSKLFCLVDVKKNETLAKLIKKINLPSPELHFRISTGDSEMDVVQSFVRCIKAKTSIPDIIKELEQFSGNPNLKFVFVLVQTILKGGFQTPTHTAHVIDKYLPILKHFIVTEEDNKACIEAAYDAWQKNLAKVKHVIQLLEQRKVIDPLSIVSGFLTLELESMRTNLLSWEIVSAQVSLLACKFTRLRDNYRNIKMLHKGKVDEDSADETSKQLSNAKKEKDDVKEERIQLLYLIVTKIFDSISLITKTPDYKKVSGTWLIYILQRFQQILFENFEFFYHSQSLLQSIIEYSNNDEHVIEIINRFQTIYT
;
A
#
# COMPACT_ATOMS: atom_id res chain seq x y z
N LYS A 1 10.26 -17.03 -4.99
CA LYS A 1 11.15 -18.03 -5.65
C LYS A 1 12.53 -18.08 -4.97
N TYR A 2 13.29 -16.98 -4.87
CA TYR A 2 14.59 -16.96 -4.20
C TYR A 2 14.58 -17.36 -2.72
N PHE A 3 13.60 -16.89 -1.93
CA PHE A 3 13.48 -17.25 -0.52
C PHE A 3 13.44 -18.77 -0.27
N VAL A 4 12.59 -19.48 -1.00
CA VAL A 4 12.45 -20.94 -0.87
C VAL A 4 13.77 -21.65 -1.19
N LEU A 5 14.44 -21.24 -2.26
CA LEU A 5 15.75 -21.79 -2.61
C LEU A 5 16.78 -21.57 -1.50
N ILE A 6 16.84 -20.37 -0.92
CA ILE A 6 17.75 -20.05 0.18
C ILE A 6 17.43 -20.90 1.41
N CYS A 7 16.14 -21.08 1.77
CA CYS A 7 15.75 -21.95 2.86
C CYS A 7 16.16 -23.41 2.64
N GLU A 8 16.00 -23.93 1.42
CA GLU A 8 16.47 -25.28 1.09
C GLU A 8 17.99 -25.37 1.22
N LEU A 9 18.75 -24.40 0.69
CA LEU A 9 20.21 -24.36 0.86
C LEU A 9 20.63 -24.31 2.34
N CYS A 10 19.91 -23.57 3.19
CA CYS A 10 20.16 -23.55 4.64
C CYS A 10 19.93 -24.92 5.28
N LYS A 11 18.97 -25.72 4.80
CA LYS A 11 18.72 -27.08 5.30
C LYS A 11 19.77 -28.08 4.84
N TYR A 12 20.20 -27.98 3.58
CA TYR A 12 21.18 -28.90 2.97
C TYR A 12 22.62 -28.60 3.40
N PHE A 13 22.99 -27.33 3.56
CA PHE A 13 24.36 -26.88 3.85
C PHE A 13 24.45 -26.11 5.17
N LYS A 14 23.90 -26.66 6.25
CA LYS A 14 23.70 -25.95 7.53
C LYS A 14 24.95 -25.25 8.07
N ASP A 15 26.10 -25.92 8.05
CA ASP A 15 27.29 -25.40 8.73
C ASP A 15 27.99 -24.29 7.93
N VAL A 16 28.01 -24.41 6.60
CA VAL A 16 28.74 -23.46 5.73
C VAL A 16 27.82 -22.35 5.23
N PHE A 17 26.64 -22.71 4.73
CA PHE A 17 25.76 -21.76 4.05
C PHE A 17 25.12 -20.76 5.02
N ASN A 18 24.79 -21.17 6.25
CA ASN A 18 24.26 -20.24 7.26
C ASN A 18 25.29 -19.18 7.66
N ILE A 19 26.58 -19.54 7.72
CA ILE A 19 27.67 -18.59 8.01
C ILE A 19 27.79 -17.58 6.86
N VAL A 20 27.87 -18.07 5.62
CA VAL A 20 27.97 -17.22 4.42
C VAL A 20 26.75 -16.30 4.30
N LEU A 21 25.55 -16.83 4.56
CA LEU A 21 24.32 -16.05 4.50
C LEU A 21 24.27 -14.96 5.58
N LYS A 22 24.71 -15.26 6.81
CA LYS A 22 24.81 -14.26 7.88
C LYS A 22 25.78 -13.15 7.50
N GLN A 23 26.96 -13.48 6.97
CA GLN A 23 27.94 -12.51 6.48
C GLN A 23 27.39 -11.66 5.33
N ALA A 24 26.65 -12.27 4.40
CA ALA A 24 26.00 -11.55 3.31
C ALA A 24 24.93 -10.57 3.83
N ILE A 25 24.10 -10.98 4.78
CA ILE A 25 23.09 -10.12 5.43
C ILE A 25 23.77 -8.93 6.12
N GLU A 26 24.85 -9.17 6.87
CA GLU A 26 25.61 -8.13 7.54
C GLU A 26 26.26 -7.16 6.55
N SER A 27 26.87 -7.67 5.48
CA SER A 27 27.44 -6.86 4.41
C SER A 27 26.38 -6.00 3.73
N ILE A 28 25.20 -6.57 3.42
CA ILE A 28 24.09 -5.83 2.83
C ILE A 28 23.60 -4.74 3.79
N PHE A 29 23.42 -5.07 5.07
CA PHE A 29 22.97 -4.14 6.11
C PHE A 29 23.94 -2.95 6.25
N ASN A 30 25.24 -3.21 6.21
CA ASN A 30 26.27 -2.17 6.31
C ASN A 30 26.25 -1.19 5.13
N ASN A 31 25.74 -1.61 3.98
CA ASN A 31 25.67 -0.83 2.74
C ASN A 31 24.27 -0.27 2.40
N LEU A 32 23.32 -0.28 3.35
CA LEU A 32 21.94 0.20 3.08
C LEU A 32 21.85 1.67 2.67
N GLU A 33 22.82 2.50 3.04
CA GLU A 33 22.84 3.93 2.71
C GLU A 33 22.98 4.21 1.21
N HIS A 34 23.60 3.28 0.47
CA HIS A 34 23.77 3.37 -0.99
C HIS A 34 22.82 2.47 -1.76
N MET A 35 21.93 1.76 -1.05
CA MET A 35 21.02 0.82 -1.66
C MET A 35 19.82 1.53 -2.30
N ASN A 36 19.51 1.17 -3.54
CA ASN A 36 18.29 1.64 -4.21
C ASN A 36 17.03 1.21 -3.43
N ALA A 37 16.02 2.08 -3.33
CA ALA A 37 14.79 1.88 -2.58
C ALA A 37 14.02 0.59 -2.94
N ALA A 38 14.04 0.18 -4.21
CA ALA A 38 13.43 -1.08 -4.64
C ALA A 38 14.19 -2.29 -4.10
N CYS A 39 15.53 -2.26 -4.12
CA CYS A 39 16.37 -3.29 -3.53
C CYS A 39 16.25 -3.34 -2.01
N PHE A 40 16.18 -2.16 -1.37
CA PHE A 40 15.97 -2.03 0.07
C PHE A 40 14.66 -2.73 0.48
N GLN A 41 13.56 -2.43 -0.21
CA GLN A 41 12.26 -3.07 0.04
C GLN A 41 12.34 -4.60 -0.09
N ARG A 42 12.95 -5.09 -1.18
CA ARG A 42 13.11 -6.54 -1.41
C ARG A 42 13.95 -7.20 -0.31
N PHE A 43 14.96 -6.50 0.21
CA PHE A 43 15.79 -6.99 1.30
C PHE A 43 15.03 -7.04 2.63
N VAL A 44 14.23 -6.00 2.94
CA VAL A 44 13.31 -6.00 4.10
C VAL A 44 12.38 -7.21 4.02
N ASP A 45 11.70 -7.40 2.89
CA ASP A 45 10.74 -8.50 2.72
C ASP A 45 11.43 -9.86 2.83
N PHE A 46 12.57 -10.05 2.16
CA PHE A 46 13.39 -11.26 2.28
C PHE A 46 13.75 -11.55 3.74
N PHE A 47 14.28 -10.56 4.45
CA PHE A 47 14.78 -10.75 5.81
C PHE A 47 13.65 -11.02 6.81
N VAL A 48 12.48 -10.41 6.63
CA VAL A 48 11.28 -10.74 7.44
C VAL A 48 10.90 -12.21 7.29
N PHE A 49 10.82 -12.73 6.06
CA PHE A 49 10.51 -14.14 5.84
C PHE A 49 11.61 -15.07 6.38
N TYR A 50 12.88 -14.68 6.23
CA TYR A 50 14.02 -15.43 6.76
C TYR A 50 14.03 -15.48 8.29
N ALA A 51 13.85 -14.33 8.96
CA ALA A 51 13.76 -14.26 10.41
C ALA A 51 12.57 -15.07 10.93
N ASN A 52 11.40 -15.01 10.27
CA ASN A 52 10.25 -15.84 10.63
C ASN A 52 10.55 -17.35 10.44
N PHE A 53 11.23 -17.74 9.37
CA PHE A 53 11.67 -19.13 9.15
C PHE A 53 12.57 -19.65 10.27
N LEU A 54 13.42 -18.79 10.84
CA LEU A 54 14.25 -19.09 12.00
C LEU A 54 13.50 -18.96 13.34
N ASN A 55 12.18 -18.75 13.34
CA ASN A 55 11.40 -18.43 14.54
C ASN A 55 12.00 -17.25 15.35
N CYS A 56 12.48 -16.24 14.64
CA CYS A 56 13.20 -15.07 15.14
C CYS A 56 14.56 -15.37 15.81
N SER A 57 15.07 -16.60 15.73
CA SER A 57 16.38 -17.00 16.27
C SER A 57 17.53 -16.55 15.35
N PHE A 58 17.81 -15.25 15.37
CA PHE A 58 18.89 -14.59 14.64
C PHE A 58 19.76 -13.76 15.59
N SER A 59 21.01 -13.49 15.23
CA SER A 59 21.90 -12.60 16.01
C SER A 59 21.52 -11.13 15.76
N TRP A 60 20.48 -10.66 16.43
CA TRP A 60 19.93 -9.31 16.25
C TRP A 60 20.88 -8.20 16.67
N GLU A 61 21.91 -8.52 17.47
CA GLU A 61 22.90 -7.57 18.00
C GLU A 61 23.62 -6.81 16.89
N ILE A 62 23.74 -7.40 15.69
CA ILE A 62 24.37 -6.77 14.53
C ILE A 62 23.62 -5.51 14.06
N PHE A 63 22.34 -5.34 14.45
CA PHE A 63 21.52 -4.19 14.07
C PHE A 63 21.40 -3.14 15.18
N ASP A 64 21.94 -3.38 16.37
CA ASP A 64 21.69 -2.55 17.56
C ASP A 64 22.15 -1.11 17.39
N ASN A 65 23.30 -0.92 16.76
CA ASN A 65 23.87 0.39 16.49
C ASN A 65 22.95 1.27 15.64
N ALA A 66 22.02 0.67 14.88
CA ALA A 66 21.07 1.43 14.08
C ALA A 66 20.06 2.22 14.92
N LEU A 67 19.78 1.82 16.16
CA LEU A 67 18.85 2.55 17.01
C LEU A 67 19.38 3.93 17.42
N ASN A 68 20.70 4.09 17.43
CA ASN A 68 21.38 5.34 17.77
C ASN A 68 21.48 6.33 16.59
N LEU A 69 21.09 5.91 15.38
CA LEU A 69 21.13 6.74 14.19
C LEU A 69 19.89 7.63 14.09
N ASP A 70 19.94 8.61 13.18
CA ASP A 70 18.82 9.49 12.86
C ASP A 70 17.57 8.71 12.46
N SER A 71 16.40 9.27 12.73
CA SER A 71 15.09 8.65 12.43
C SER A 71 14.94 8.23 10.96
N ASN A 72 15.54 8.99 10.05
CA ASN A 72 15.49 8.75 8.61
C ASN A 72 16.65 7.88 8.08
N HIS A 73 17.52 7.38 8.96
CA HIS A 73 18.66 6.58 8.53
C HIS A 73 18.20 5.20 8.01
N PRO A 74 18.64 4.75 6.81
CA PRO A 74 18.18 3.49 6.21
C PRO A 74 18.32 2.26 7.11
N LYS A 75 19.43 2.13 7.85
CA LYS A 75 19.63 1.05 8.83
C LYS A 75 18.58 1.03 9.95
N LYS A 76 18.21 2.21 10.49
CA LYS A 76 17.20 2.34 11.54
C LYS A 76 15.82 1.98 10.99
N ILE A 77 15.48 2.53 9.83
CA ILE A 77 14.24 2.22 9.11
C ILE A 77 14.14 0.71 8.85
N PHE A 78 15.21 0.08 8.36
CA PHE A 78 15.25 -1.36 8.12
C PHE A 78 14.89 -2.14 9.38
N TYR A 79 15.56 -1.84 10.50
CA TYR A 79 15.33 -2.56 11.73
C TYR A 79 13.90 -2.39 12.25
N LEU A 80 13.38 -1.15 12.26
CA LEU A 80 12.00 -0.87 12.66
C LEU A 80 10.98 -1.58 11.77
N GLN A 81 11.19 -1.58 10.45
CA GLN A 81 10.28 -2.19 9.48
C GLN A 81 10.27 -3.71 9.58
N VAL A 82 11.44 -4.33 9.75
CA VAL A 82 11.56 -5.78 9.95
C VAL A 82 10.80 -6.22 11.20
N VAL A 83 11.04 -5.56 12.34
CA VAL A 83 10.38 -5.93 13.60
C VAL A 83 8.87 -5.66 13.54
N SER A 84 8.45 -4.54 12.93
CA SER A 84 7.03 -4.22 12.71
C SER A 84 6.31 -5.25 11.84
N LYS A 85 6.96 -5.74 10.78
CA LYS A 85 6.40 -6.78 9.93
C LYS A 85 6.35 -8.14 10.63
N LEU A 86 7.41 -8.50 11.36
CA LEU A 86 7.42 -9.73 12.17
C LEU A 86 6.33 -9.71 13.25
N PHE A 87 6.10 -8.56 13.88
CA PHE A 87 5.00 -8.36 14.84
C PHE A 87 3.64 -8.75 14.26
N CYS A 88 3.43 -8.52 12.97
CA CYS A 88 2.17 -8.81 12.29
C CYS A 88 2.04 -10.27 11.83
N LEU A 89 3.16 -10.99 11.72
CA LEU A 89 3.22 -12.35 11.20
C LEU A 89 3.35 -13.41 12.30
N VAL A 90 3.95 -13.04 13.44
CA VAL A 90 4.32 -13.97 14.51
C VAL A 90 3.49 -13.68 15.76
N ASP A 91 2.99 -14.73 16.40
CA ASP A 91 2.34 -14.62 17.71
C ASP A 91 3.37 -14.22 18.77
N VAL A 92 3.40 -12.93 19.12
CA VAL A 92 4.32 -12.36 20.09
C VAL A 92 4.21 -13.03 21.46
N LYS A 93 3.03 -13.56 21.83
CA LYS A 93 2.85 -14.26 23.10
C LYS A 93 3.63 -15.58 23.16
N LYS A 94 3.94 -16.15 21.99
CA LYS A 94 4.66 -17.43 21.85
C LYS A 94 6.13 -17.25 21.45
N ASN A 95 6.58 -16.03 21.18
CA ASN A 95 7.95 -15.76 20.72
C ASN A 95 8.63 -14.71 21.62
N GLU A 96 9.41 -15.18 22.59
CA GLU A 96 10.12 -14.33 23.55
C GLU A 96 11.14 -13.41 22.90
N THR A 97 11.83 -13.87 21.85
CA THR A 97 12.82 -13.07 21.13
C THR A 97 12.16 -11.85 20.51
N LEU A 98 11.04 -12.05 19.81
CA LEU A 98 10.27 -10.95 19.24
C LEU A 98 9.72 -10.01 20.32
N ALA A 99 9.22 -10.54 21.44
CA ALA A 99 8.79 -9.72 22.58
C ALA A 99 9.90 -8.81 23.13
N LYS A 100 11.15 -9.31 23.20
CA LYS A 100 12.32 -8.51 23.59
C LYS A 100 12.65 -7.44 22.55
N LEU A 101 12.60 -7.77 21.27
CA LEU A 101 12.88 -6.82 20.17
C LEU A 101 11.88 -5.67 20.15
N ILE A 102 10.58 -5.96 20.27
CA ILE A 102 9.50 -4.97 20.34
C ILE A 102 9.75 -3.98 21.49
N LYS A 103 10.07 -4.50 22.68
CA LYS A 103 10.41 -3.67 23.84
C LYS A 103 11.65 -2.82 23.58
N LYS A 104 12.69 -3.40 22.99
CA LYS A 104 13.96 -2.72 22.69
C LYS A 104 13.78 -1.52 21.75
N ILE A 105 12.97 -1.67 20.71
CA ILE A 105 12.72 -0.59 19.75
C ILE A 105 11.57 0.34 20.16
N ASN A 106 10.97 0.10 21.33
CA ASN A 106 9.76 0.77 21.80
C ASN A 106 8.65 0.78 20.72
N LEU A 107 8.43 -0.37 20.08
CA LEU A 107 7.42 -0.46 19.03
C LEU A 107 6.05 -0.15 19.65
N PRO A 108 5.30 0.80 19.07
CA PRO A 108 4.02 1.18 19.63
C PRO A 108 3.00 0.03 19.62
N SER A 109 2.12 0.02 20.62
CA SER A 109 1.05 -0.98 20.75
C SER A 109 0.20 -1.03 19.46
N PRO A 110 -0.21 -2.24 19.00
CA PRO A 110 -1.08 -2.39 17.83
C PRO A 110 -2.55 -2.02 18.11
N GLU A 111 -2.86 -1.52 19.30
CA GLU A 111 -4.21 -1.12 19.68
C GLU A 111 -4.76 -0.07 18.71
N LEU A 112 -6.08 -0.15 18.50
CA LEU A 112 -6.78 0.82 17.68
C LEU A 112 -6.71 2.19 18.36
N HIS A 113 -6.23 3.19 17.63
CA HIS A 113 -6.30 4.58 18.05
C HIS A 113 -7.70 5.12 17.72
N PHE A 114 -8.54 5.28 18.74
CA PHE A 114 -9.86 5.91 18.60
C PHE A 114 -9.74 7.37 18.98
N ARG A 115 -9.69 8.25 17.97
CA ARG A 115 -9.38 9.68 18.15
C ARG A 115 -10.50 10.49 18.83
N ILE A 116 -11.73 10.01 18.80
CA ILE A 116 -12.90 10.77 19.23
C ILE A 116 -12.99 10.80 20.76
N SER A 117 -12.97 12.00 21.32
CA SER A 117 -12.96 12.25 22.77
C SER A 117 -14.36 12.56 23.30
N THR A 118 -14.56 12.35 24.60
CA THR A 118 -15.81 12.70 25.29
C THR A 118 -15.97 14.23 25.32
N GLY A 119 -16.78 14.79 24.42
CA GLY A 119 -17.03 16.23 24.29
C GLY A 119 -17.08 16.73 22.84
N ASP A 120 -16.59 15.93 21.90
CA ASP A 120 -16.61 16.24 20.46
C ASP A 120 -18.05 16.13 19.92
N SER A 121 -18.46 17.01 18.99
CA SER A 121 -19.78 16.92 18.33
C SER A 121 -19.91 15.63 17.50
N GLU A 122 -18.78 15.07 17.08
CA GLU A 122 -18.65 13.75 16.47
C GLU A 122 -19.10 12.61 17.39
N MET A 123 -19.11 12.78 18.72
CA MET A 123 -19.57 11.74 19.65
C MET A 123 -21.05 11.42 19.49
N ASP A 124 -21.87 12.35 19.02
CA ASP A 124 -23.30 12.11 18.81
C ASP A 124 -23.53 11.05 17.73
N VAL A 125 -22.70 11.04 16.68
CA VAL A 125 -22.69 10.02 15.63
C VAL A 125 -22.33 8.66 16.21
N VAL A 126 -21.29 8.61 17.04
CA VAL A 126 -20.84 7.38 17.72
C VAL A 126 -21.95 6.83 18.63
N GLN A 127 -22.56 7.69 19.44
CA GLN A 127 -23.59 7.31 20.40
C GLN A 127 -24.86 6.82 19.71
N SER A 128 -25.30 7.50 18.65
CA SER A 128 -26.43 7.07 17.83
C SER A 128 -26.15 5.70 17.22
N PHE A 129 -25.02 5.52 16.52
CA PHE A 129 -24.68 4.24 15.90
C PHE A 129 -24.59 3.09 16.92
N VAL A 130 -23.92 3.31 18.06
CA VAL A 130 -23.81 2.32 19.14
C VAL A 130 -25.19 2.00 19.74
N ARG A 131 -26.08 2.99 19.86
CA ARG A 131 -27.44 2.80 20.34
C ARG A 131 -28.24 1.92 19.38
N CYS A 132 -28.20 2.17 18.07
CA CYS A 132 -28.88 1.33 17.09
C CYS A 132 -28.35 -0.12 17.12
N ILE A 133 -27.03 -0.29 17.27
CA ILE A 133 -26.41 -1.63 17.38
C ILE A 133 -26.93 -2.36 18.62
N LYS A 134 -26.96 -1.69 19.78
CA LYS A 134 -27.47 -2.28 21.03
C LYS A 134 -28.96 -2.61 20.95
N ALA A 135 -29.73 -1.78 20.26
CA ALA A 135 -31.16 -1.99 20.01
C ALA A 135 -31.45 -3.06 18.94
N LYS A 136 -30.42 -3.61 18.28
CA LYS A 136 -30.56 -4.56 17.16
C LYS A 136 -31.43 -4.03 16.02
N THR A 137 -31.35 -2.72 15.79
CA THR A 137 -32.07 -2.02 14.74
C THR A 137 -31.70 -2.57 13.35
N SER A 138 -32.64 -2.53 12.41
CA SER A 138 -32.40 -2.97 11.02
C SER A 138 -31.42 -2.02 10.32
N ILE A 139 -30.64 -2.50 9.34
CA ILE A 139 -29.66 -1.67 8.61
C ILE A 139 -30.30 -0.42 7.95
N PRO A 140 -31.46 -0.53 7.25
CA PRO A 140 -32.13 0.64 6.68
C PRO A 140 -32.50 1.70 7.73
N ASP A 141 -32.96 1.27 8.90
CA ASP A 141 -33.31 2.19 9.98
C ASP A 141 -32.06 2.87 10.58
N ILE A 142 -30.93 2.14 10.67
CA ILE A 142 -29.64 2.72 11.07
C ILE A 142 -29.22 3.81 10.07
N ILE A 143 -29.35 3.54 8.76
CA ILE A 143 -29.01 4.52 7.73
C ILE A 143 -29.85 5.78 7.91
N LYS A 144 -31.17 5.63 8.05
CA LYS A 144 -32.09 6.75 8.27
C LYS A 144 -31.76 7.56 9.53
N GLU A 145 -31.35 6.91 10.61
CA GLU A 145 -30.92 7.60 11.83
C GLU A 145 -29.59 8.32 11.64
N LEU A 146 -28.67 7.80 10.83
CA LEU A 146 -27.38 8.43 10.58
C LEU A 146 -27.44 9.59 9.57
N GLU A 147 -28.41 9.60 8.65
CA GLU A 147 -28.62 10.66 7.65
C GLU A 147 -28.82 12.06 8.27
N GLN A 148 -29.33 12.13 9.51
CA GLN A 148 -29.46 13.41 10.22
C GLN A 148 -28.12 14.11 10.49
N PHE A 149 -27.01 13.36 10.48
CA PHE A 149 -25.67 13.87 10.74
C PHE A 149 -24.85 14.09 9.46
N SER A 150 -25.14 13.38 8.37
CA SER A 150 -24.31 13.39 7.16
C SER A 150 -24.33 14.73 6.40
N GLY A 151 -25.35 15.56 6.61
CA GLY A 151 -25.46 16.88 5.98
C GLY A 151 -24.67 18.01 6.68
N ASN A 152 -23.99 17.74 7.79
CA ASN A 152 -23.28 18.77 8.55
C ASN A 152 -21.83 18.90 8.06
N PRO A 153 -21.44 20.02 7.39
CA PRO A 153 -20.11 20.19 6.84
C PRO A 153 -19.02 20.32 7.93
N ASN A 154 -19.39 20.62 9.17
CA ASN A 154 -18.45 20.73 10.28
C ASN A 154 -18.17 19.39 10.97
N LEU A 155 -18.90 18.32 10.62
CA LEU A 155 -18.69 16.99 11.18
C LEU A 155 -17.84 16.16 10.23
N LYS A 156 -16.78 15.53 10.75
CA LYS A 156 -16.02 14.51 10.01
C LYS A 156 -16.78 13.18 10.01
N PHE A 157 -18.00 13.20 9.49
CA PHE A 157 -18.99 12.13 9.63
C PHE A 157 -18.45 10.76 9.14
N VAL A 158 -17.95 10.69 7.91
CA VAL A 158 -17.41 9.44 7.33
C VAL A 158 -16.22 8.93 8.15
N PHE A 159 -15.31 9.83 8.53
CA PHE A 159 -14.14 9.47 9.34
C PHE A 159 -14.57 8.81 10.66
N VAL A 160 -15.53 9.41 11.34
CA VAL A 160 -16.07 8.96 12.63
C VAL A 160 -16.82 7.64 12.50
N LEU A 161 -17.65 7.51 11.48
CA LEU A 161 -18.40 6.30 11.19
C LEU A 161 -17.45 5.12 10.97
N VAL A 162 -16.44 5.30 10.12
CA VAL A 162 -15.44 4.26 9.82
C VAL A 162 -14.65 3.89 11.07
N GLN A 163 -14.17 4.88 11.84
CA GLN A 163 -13.48 4.64 13.13
C GLN A 163 -14.34 3.82 14.11
N THR A 164 -15.63 4.13 14.20
CA THR A 164 -16.56 3.44 15.09
C THR A 164 -16.81 1.99 14.64
N ILE A 165 -16.98 1.76 13.34
CA ILE A 165 -17.10 0.41 12.77
C ILE A 165 -15.81 -0.39 13.03
N LEU A 166 -14.65 0.18 12.76
CA LEU A 166 -13.35 -0.47 12.97
C LEU A 166 -13.10 -0.81 14.45
N LYS A 167 -13.55 0.06 15.37
CA LYS A 167 -13.53 -0.21 16.82
C LYS A 167 -14.41 -1.39 17.22
N GLY A 168 -15.47 -1.70 16.48
CA GLY A 168 -16.27 -2.91 16.70
C GLY A 168 -15.56 -4.21 16.31
N GLY A 169 -14.62 -4.15 15.36
CA GLY A 169 -13.94 -5.31 14.77
C GLY A 169 -12.44 -5.41 15.05
N PHE A 170 -11.90 -4.65 16.01
CA PHE A 170 -10.45 -4.45 16.14
C PHE A 170 -9.65 -5.69 16.62
N GLN A 171 -10.29 -6.72 17.17
CA GLN A 171 -9.60 -7.80 17.88
C GLN A 171 -8.73 -8.68 16.97
N THR A 172 -9.25 -9.13 15.82
CA THR A 172 -8.51 -9.95 14.86
C THR A 172 -8.85 -9.53 13.43
N PRO A 173 -8.01 -9.85 12.43
CA PRO A 173 -8.31 -9.60 11.02
C PRO A 173 -9.68 -10.15 10.58
N THR A 174 -10.04 -11.35 11.07
CA THR A 174 -11.34 -11.98 10.78
C THR A 174 -12.52 -11.20 11.37
N HIS A 175 -12.38 -10.68 12.60
CA HIS A 175 -13.41 -9.81 13.19
C HIS A 175 -13.54 -8.52 12.39
N THR A 176 -12.41 -7.93 11.97
CA THR A 176 -12.40 -6.73 11.14
C THR A 176 -13.16 -6.96 9.83
N ALA A 177 -12.86 -8.06 9.12
CA ALA A 177 -13.58 -8.44 7.90
C ALA A 177 -15.08 -8.65 8.15
N HIS A 178 -15.44 -9.40 9.19
CA HIS A 178 -16.84 -9.67 9.52
C HIS A 178 -17.63 -8.38 9.82
N VAL A 179 -17.04 -7.45 10.58
CA VAL A 179 -17.69 -6.18 10.91
C VAL A 179 -17.86 -5.31 9.67
N ILE A 180 -16.85 -5.25 8.79
CA ILE A 180 -16.97 -4.54 7.51
C ILE A 180 -18.07 -5.16 6.65
N ASP A 181 -18.13 -6.49 6.55
CA ASP A 181 -19.14 -7.20 5.76
C ASP A 181 -20.56 -6.97 6.30
N LYS A 182 -20.72 -7.00 7.63
CA LYS A 182 -22.00 -6.75 8.30
C LYS A 182 -22.54 -5.35 8.04
N TYR A 183 -21.66 -4.33 8.08
CA TYR A 183 -22.05 -2.92 7.91
C TYR A 183 -21.75 -2.40 6.49
N LEU A 184 -21.47 -3.29 5.53
CA LEU A 184 -21.18 -2.93 4.15
C LEU A 184 -22.26 -2.05 3.49
N PRO A 185 -23.57 -2.30 3.69
CA PRO A 185 -24.59 -1.44 3.09
C PRO A 185 -24.53 0.00 3.63
N ILE A 186 -24.18 0.18 4.91
CA ILE A 186 -24.01 1.51 5.52
C ILE A 186 -22.78 2.21 4.93
N LEU A 187 -21.66 1.49 4.84
CA LEU A 187 -20.44 2.02 4.24
C LEU A 187 -20.68 2.48 2.79
N LYS A 188 -21.37 1.68 1.99
CA LYS A 188 -21.70 2.02 0.59
C LYS A 188 -22.70 3.16 0.43
N HIS A 189 -23.56 3.38 1.43
CA HIS A 189 -24.52 4.48 1.41
C HIS A 189 -23.85 5.83 1.64
N PHE A 190 -22.90 5.87 2.58
CA PHE A 190 -22.26 7.12 3.02
C PHE A 190 -20.90 7.40 2.37
N ILE A 191 -20.26 6.41 1.76
CA ILE A 191 -18.98 6.57 1.07
C ILE A 191 -19.24 6.50 -0.42
N VAL A 192 -19.44 7.68 -1.02
CA VAL A 192 -19.84 7.80 -2.44
C VAL A 192 -18.92 8.75 -3.19
N THR A 193 -18.48 9.84 -2.57
CA THR A 193 -17.64 10.86 -3.20
C THR A 193 -16.15 10.58 -2.99
N GLU A 194 -15.29 11.23 -3.78
CA GLU A 194 -13.83 11.17 -3.59
C GLU A 194 -13.41 11.71 -2.20
N GLU A 195 -14.11 12.72 -1.69
CA GLU A 195 -13.86 13.26 -0.35
C GLU A 195 -14.20 12.23 0.75
N ASP A 196 -15.28 11.47 0.58
CA ASP A 196 -15.63 10.38 1.49
C ASP A 196 -14.60 9.25 1.44
N ASN A 197 -14.12 8.90 0.23
CA ASN A 197 -13.05 7.90 0.07
C ASN A 197 -11.79 8.34 0.80
N LYS A 198 -11.40 9.62 0.66
CA LYS A 198 -10.26 10.20 1.38
C LYS A 198 -10.47 10.13 2.89
N ALA A 199 -11.64 10.55 3.40
CA ALA A 199 -11.97 10.48 4.83
C ALA A 199 -11.97 9.03 5.37
N CYS A 200 -12.40 8.06 4.55
CA CYS A 200 -12.36 6.63 4.88
C CYS A 200 -10.92 6.11 4.99
N ILE A 201 -10.06 6.45 4.03
CA ILE A 201 -8.64 6.09 4.04
C ILE A 201 -7.93 6.72 5.25
N GLU A 202 -8.18 8.00 5.51
CA GLU A 202 -7.66 8.71 6.68
C GLU A 202 -8.10 8.05 7.99
N ALA A 203 -9.37 7.65 8.11
CA ALA A 203 -9.87 6.94 9.28
C ALA A 203 -9.19 5.59 9.48
N ALA A 204 -9.03 4.81 8.41
CA ALA A 204 -8.35 3.52 8.47
C ALA A 204 -6.86 3.67 8.84
N TYR A 205 -6.19 4.70 8.29
CA TYR A 205 -4.81 5.04 8.63
C TYR A 205 -4.70 5.49 10.08
N ASP A 206 -5.53 6.43 10.53
CA ASP A 206 -5.52 6.96 11.91
C ASP A 206 -5.73 5.86 12.94
N ALA A 207 -6.65 4.91 12.67
CA ALA A 207 -6.93 3.80 13.56
C ALA A 207 -5.71 2.93 13.87
N TRP A 208 -4.76 2.80 12.94
CA TRP A 208 -3.57 1.95 13.10
C TRP A 208 -2.30 2.56 12.51
N GLN A 209 -2.05 3.86 12.70
CA GLN A 209 -0.82 4.54 12.22
C GLN A 209 0.45 3.82 12.68
N LYS A 210 0.35 3.15 13.83
CA LYS A 210 1.38 2.38 14.51
C LYS A 210 1.45 0.91 14.08
N ASN A 211 0.41 0.40 13.44
CA ASN A 211 0.33 -0.95 12.87
C ASN A 211 -0.08 -0.89 11.39
N LEU A 212 0.91 -0.56 10.59
CA LEU A 212 0.81 -0.34 9.15
C LEU A 212 0.35 -1.59 8.36
N ALA A 213 0.70 -2.79 8.81
CA ALA A 213 0.20 -4.01 8.15
C ALA A 213 -1.32 -4.14 8.29
N LYS A 214 -1.88 -3.72 9.43
CA LYS A 214 -3.33 -3.71 9.65
C LYS A 214 -4.03 -2.64 8.82
N VAL A 215 -3.41 -1.47 8.64
CA VAL A 215 -3.89 -0.46 7.67
C VAL A 215 -3.97 -1.07 6.28
N LYS A 216 -2.88 -1.68 5.79
CA LYS A 216 -2.84 -2.35 4.49
C LYS A 216 -3.94 -3.41 4.34
N HIS A 217 -4.16 -4.23 5.36
CA HIS A 217 -5.22 -5.24 5.36
C HIS A 217 -6.62 -4.60 5.26
N VAL A 218 -6.91 -3.56 6.05
CA VAL A 218 -8.21 -2.88 6.05
C VAL A 218 -8.49 -2.20 4.71
N ILE A 219 -7.49 -1.50 4.14
CA ILE A 219 -7.60 -0.89 2.81
C ILE A 219 -7.90 -1.95 1.75
N GLN A 220 -7.20 -3.09 1.77
CA GLN A 220 -7.49 -4.20 0.87
C GLN A 220 -8.90 -4.76 1.05
N LEU A 221 -9.41 -4.87 2.28
CA LEU A 221 -10.79 -5.32 2.51
C LEU A 221 -11.79 -4.34 1.89
N LEU A 222 -11.64 -3.04 2.16
CA LEU A 222 -12.51 -1.97 1.66
C LEU A 222 -12.52 -1.92 0.13
N GLU A 223 -11.35 -2.04 -0.50
CA GLU A 223 -11.20 -2.11 -1.97
C GLU A 223 -11.93 -3.34 -2.54
N GLN A 224 -11.69 -4.53 -1.98
CA GLN A 224 -12.32 -5.78 -2.43
C GLN A 224 -13.86 -5.74 -2.38
N ARG A 225 -14.41 -5.00 -1.42
CA ARG A 225 -15.86 -4.82 -1.26
C ARG A 225 -16.41 -3.65 -2.06
N LYS A 226 -15.56 -2.96 -2.82
CA LYS A 226 -15.88 -1.77 -3.62
C LYS A 226 -16.48 -0.65 -2.75
N VAL A 227 -15.88 -0.43 -1.59
CA VAL A 227 -16.19 0.73 -0.73
C VAL A 227 -15.34 1.93 -1.17
N ILE A 228 -14.07 1.68 -1.49
CA ILE A 228 -13.12 2.67 -2.00
C ILE A 228 -12.53 2.18 -3.33
N ASP A 229 -12.16 3.10 -4.20
CA ASP A 229 -11.57 2.80 -5.51
C ASP A 229 -10.02 2.90 -5.49
N PRO A 230 -9.33 2.24 -6.45
CA PRO A 230 -7.87 2.24 -6.52
C PRO A 230 -7.23 3.62 -6.68
N LEU A 231 -7.88 4.55 -7.41
CA LEU A 231 -7.35 5.90 -7.64
C LEU A 231 -7.36 6.70 -6.33
N SER A 232 -8.47 6.63 -5.58
CA SER A 232 -8.58 7.24 -4.25
C SER A 232 -7.56 6.69 -3.27
N ILE A 233 -7.30 5.37 -3.29
CA ILE A 233 -6.26 4.74 -2.45
C ILE A 233 -4.89 5.37 -2.76
N VAL A 234 -4.50 5.40 -4.03
CA VAL A 234 -3.21 5.95 -4.44
C VAL A 234 -3.12 7.44 -4.12
N SER A 235 -4.15 8.23 -4.43
CA SER A 235 -4.20 9.66 -4.13
C SER A 235 -4.06 9.93 -2.63
N GLY A 236 -4.80 9.17 -1.81
CA GLY A 236 -4.77 9.27 -0.36
C GLY A 236 -3.39 8.96 0.21
N PHE A 237 -2.79 7.81 -0.14
CA PHE A 237 -1.49 7.42 0.43
C PHE A 237 -0.33 8.29 -0.05
N LEU A 238 -0.31 8.73 -1.31
CA LEU A 238 0.71 9.68 -1.79
C LEU A 238 0.58 11.06 -1.12
N THR A 239 -0.65 11.48 -0.80
CA THR A 239 -0.88 12.74 -0.04
C THR A 239 -0.49 12.59 1.43
N LEU A 240 -0.81 11.46 2.07
CA LEU A 240 -0.45 11.17 3.47
C LEU A 240 1.06 10.98 3.66
N GLU A 241 1.78 10.46 2.65
CA GLU A 241 3.24 10.41 2.62
C GLU A 241 3.85 11.82 2.68
N LEU A 242 3.25 12.79 1.97
CA LEU A 242 3.73 14.17 1.94
C LEU A 242 3.63 14.90 3.29
N GLU A 243 2.59 14.60 4.08
CA GLU A 243 2.30 15.30 5.33
C GLU A 243 2.93 14.64 6.57
N SER A 244 3.07 13.31 6.60
CA SER A 244 3.36 12.60 7.86
C SER A 244 4.56 11.64 7.85
N MET A 245 5.15 11.30 6.69
CA MET A 245 6.09 10.19 6.63
C MET A 245 7.13 10.34 5.52
N ARG A 246 8.30 10.91 5.84
CA ARG A 246 9.41 11.04 4.88
C ARG A 246 10.09 9.72 4.46
N THR A 247 9.67 8.55 4.95
CA THR A 247 10.31 7.25 4.61
C THR A 247 9.42 6.02 4.85
N ASN A 248 8.09 6.16 4.92
CA ASN A 248 7.23 5.02 5.22
C ASN A 248 7.07 4.08 4.01
N LEU A 249 7.82 2.98 4.03
CA LEU A 249 7.79 1.93 3.00
C LEU A 249 6.38 1.37 2.76
N LEU A 250 5.51 1.36 3.77
CA LEU A 250 4.17 0.78 3.61
C LEU A 250 3.30 1.58 2.64
N SER A 251 3.36 2.90 2.67
CA SER A 251 2.53 3.71 1.78
C SER A 251 2.89 3.41 0.33
N TRP A 252 4.19 3.32 0.01
CA TRP A 252 4.66 2.82 -1.28
C TRP A 252 4.25 1.38 -1.58
N GLU A 253 4.26 0.46 -0.59
CA GLU A 253 3.76 -0.90 -0.80
C GLU A 253 2.29 -0.94 -1.16
N ILE A 254 1.47 -0.06 -0.57
CA ILE A 254 0.04 0.03 -0.89
C ILE A 254 -0.11 0.54 -2.32
N VAL A 255 0.59 1.62 -2.69
CA VAL A 255 0.57 2.17 -4.06
C VAL A 255 1.05 1.12 -5.08
N SER A 256 2.18 0.46 -4.82
CA SER A 256 2.73 -0.58 -5.69
C SER A 256 1.82 -1.80 -5.80
N ALA A 257 1.11 -2.14 -4.72
CA ALA A 257 0.12 -3.22 -4.74
C ALA A 257 -1.05 -2.87 -5.68
N GLN A 258 -1.54 -1.62 -5.67
CA GLN A 258 -2.61 -1.19 -6.58
C GLN A 258 -2.20 -1.32 -8.05
N VAL A 259 -0.99 -0.87 -8.40
CA VAL A 259 -0.43 -1.02 -9.76
C VAL A 259 -0.34 -2.49 -10.17
N SER A 260 0.17 -3.34 -9.26
CA SER A 260 0.34 -4.77 -9.50
C SER A 260 -1.02 -5.49 -9.64
N LEU A 261 -2.01 -5.14 -8.82
CA LEU A 261 -3.35 -5.72 -8.85
C LEU A 261 -4.04 -5.42 -10.18
N LEU A 262 -4.02 -4.17 -10.64
CA LEU A 262 -4.58 -3.80 -11.94
C LEU A 262 -3.83 -4.47 -13.11
N ALA A 263 -2.49 -4.57 -13.03
CA ALA A 263 -1.71 -5.28 -14.04
C ALA A 263 -2.07 -6.78 -14.11
N CYS A 264 -2.23 -7.44 -12.97
CA CYS A 264 -2.69 -8.83 -12.90
C CYS A 264 -4.13 -8.98 -13.43
N LYS A 265 -5.05 -8.09 -13.04
CA LYS A 265 -6.44 -8.09 -13.52
C LYS A 265 -6.50 -7.91 -15.04
N PHE A 266 -5.75 -6.95 -15.59
CA PHE A 266 -5.63 -6.74 -17.03
C PHE A 266 -5.09 -7.97 -17.75
N THR A 267 -4.01 -8.58 -17.24
CA THR A 267 -3.41 -9.78 -17.83
C THR A 267 -4.42 -10.92 -17.90
N ARG A 268 -5.15 -11.16 -16.79
CA ARG A 268 -6.18 -12.20 -16.71
C ARG A 268 -7.31 -11.95 -17.73
N LEU A 269 -7.82 -10.73 -17.81
CA LEU A 269 -8.89 -10.37 -18.75
C LEU A 269 -8.44 -10.42 -20.20
N ARG A 270 -7.19 -10.03 -20.48
CA ARG A 270 -6.58 -10.11 -21.81
C ARG A 270 -6.50 -11.57 -22.27
N ASP A 271 -6.07 -12.47 -21.39
CA ASP A 271 -5.94 -13.88 -21.72
C ASP A 271 -7.32 -14.54 -21.85
N ASN A 272 -8.31 -14.16 -21.02
CA ASN A 272 -9.71 -14.57 -21.19
C ASN A 272 -10.27 -14.12 -22.55
N TYR A 273 -10.10 -12.85 -22.93
CA TYR A 273 -10.51 -12.31 -24.22
C TYR A 273 -9.86 -13.07 -25.40
N ARG A 274 -8.56 -13.40 -25.29
CA ARG A 274 -7.85 -14.20 -26.31
C ARG A 274 -8.48 -15.60 -26.43
N ASN A 275 -8.78 -16.26 -25.32
CA ASN A 275 -9.40 -17.58 -25.33
C ASN A 275 -10.80 -17.56 -25.98
N ILE A 276 -11.65 -16.60 -25.61
CA ILE A 276 -12.98 -16.43 -26.22
C ILE A 276 -12.86 -16.13 -27.72
N LYS A 277 -11.90 -15.27 -28.12
CA LYS A 277 -11.64 -14.96 -29.53
C LYS A 277 -11.22 -16.19 -30.34
N MET A 278 -10.44 -17.10 -29.75
CA MET A 278 -10.05 -18.36 -30.41
C MET A 278 -11.24 -19.30 -30.57
N LEU A 279 -12.09 -19.44 -29.54
CA LEU A 279 -13.32 -20.24 -29.60
C LEU A 279 -14.30 -19.70 -30.64
N HIS A 280 -14.43 -18.36 -30.74
CA HIS A 280 -15.32 -17.74 -31.73
C HIS A 280 -14.89 -18.05 -33.17
N LYS A 281 -13.58 -18.08 -33.45
CA LYS A 281 -13.06 -18.43 -34.79
C LYS A 281 -13.29 -19.90 -35.17
N GLY A 282 -13.56 -20.77 -34.20
CA GLY A 282 -13.73 -22.22 -34.42
C GLY A 282 -15.19 -22.69 -34.51
N LYS A 283 -16.19 -21.83 -34.26
CA LYS A 283 -17.62 -22.19 -34.29
C LYS A 283 -18.27 -21.79 -35.62
N VAL A 284 -18.91 -22.75 -36.29
CA VAL A 284 -19.60 -22.59 -37.59
C VAL A 284 -21.13 -22.51 -37.43
N ASP A 285 -21.69 -22.83 -36.25
CA ASP A 285 -23.15 -22.86 -36.03
C ASP A 285 -23.73 -21.46 -35.71
N GLU A 286 -24.73 -21.03 -36.49
CA GLU A 286 -25.35 -19.69 -36.47
C GLU A 286 -25.99 -19.31 -35.12
N ASP A 287 -26.67 -20.22 -34.45
CA ASP A 287 -27.34 -19.93 -33.17
C ASP A 287 -26.36 -19.73 -31.99
N SER A 288 -25.19 -20.38 -32.04
CA SER A 288 -24.15 -20.20 -31.02
C SER A 288 -23.25 -18.99 -31.29
N ALA A 289 -23.32 -18.42 -32.50
CA ALA A 289 -22.50 -17.30 -32.92
C ALA A 289 -22.93 -15.99 -32.26
N ASP A 290 -24.24 -15.75 -32.11
CA ASP A 290 -24.74 -14.50 -31.51
C ASP A 290 -24.38 -14.39 -30.02
N GLU A 291 -24.54 -15.47 -29.24
CA GLU A 291 -24.18 -15.49 -27.81
C GLU A 291 -22.66 -15.38 -27.62
N THR A 292 -21.86 -16.07 -28.44
CA THR A 292 -20.39 -15.99 -28.39
C THR A 292 -19.90 -14.58 -28.80
N SER A 293 -20.58 -13.91 -29.73
CA SER A 293 -20.24 -12.53 -30.13
C SER A 293 -20.50 -11.50 -29.01
N LYS A 294 -21.61 -11.64 -28.28
CA LYS A 294 -21.95 -10.83 -27.09
C LYS A 294 -20.96 -11.07 -25.96
N GLN A 295 -20.55 -12.32 -25.72
CA GLN A 295 -19.51 -12.63 -24.74
C GLN A 295 -18.16 -12.01 -25.14
N LEU A 296 -17.81 -12.04 -26.42
CA LEU A 296 -16.56 -11.45 -26.93
C LEU A 296 -16.56 -9.92 -26.79
N SER A 297 -17.68 -9.25 -27.09
CA SER A 297 -17.80 -7.79 -26.94
C SER A 297 -17.73 -7.36 -25.47
N ASN A 298 -18.40 -8.08 -24.57
CA ASN A 298 -18.34 -7.83 -23.13
C ASN A 298 -16.92 -8.04 -22.58
N ALA A 299 -16.26 -9.15 -22.94
CA ALA A 299 -14.89 -9.43 -22.52
C ALA A 299 -13.89 -8.39 -23.07
N LYS A 300 -14.12 -7.89 -24.29
CA LYS A 300 -13.32 -6.79 -24.85
C LYS A 300 -13.49 -5.51 -24.03
N LYS A 301 -14.74 -5.14 -23.74
CA LYS A 301 -15.07 -3.94 -22.96
C LYS A 301 -14.44 -4.00 -21.56
N GLU A 302 -14.67 -5.07 -20.80
CA GLU A 302 -14.10 -5.21 -19.45
C GLU A 302 -12.57 -5.12 -19.44
N LYS A 303 -11.91 -5.73 -20.44
CA LYS A 303 -10.46 -5.67 -20.59
C LYS A 303 -9.96 -4.26 -20.96
N ASP A 304 -10.70 -3.52 -21.80
CA ASP A 304 -10.36 -2.15 -22.19
C ASP A 304 -10.62 -1.17 -21.02
N ASP A 305 -11.70 -1.32 -20.26
CA ASP A 305 -12.01 -0.52 -19.07
C ASP A 305 -10.89 -0.63 -18.00
N VAL A 306 -10.42 -1.84 -17.71
CA VAL A 306 -9.32 -2.05 -16.74
C VAL A 306 -7.98 -1.53 -17.27
N LYS A 307 -7.78 -1.53 -18.59
CA LYS A 307 -6.58 -0.93 -19.19
C LYS A 307 -6.58 0.58 -18.98
N GLU A 308 -7.73 1.23 -19.17
CA GLU A 308 -7.89 2.66 -18.96
C GLU A 308 -7.72 3.03 -17.49
N GLU A 309 -8.35 2.29 -16.56
CA GLU A 309 -8.18 2.46 -15.11
C GLU A 309 -6.70 2.36 -14.70
N ARG A 310 -5.95 1.39 -15.24
CA ARG A 310 -4.51 1.26 -15.01
C ARG A 310 -3.71 2.46 -15.53
N ILE A 311 -4.07 2.98 -16.70
CA ILE A 311 -3.42 4.17 -17.28
C ILE A 311 -3.67 5.39 -16.40
N GLN A 312 -4.91 5.61 -15.98
CA GLN A 312 -5.26 6.71 -15.07
C GLN A 312 -4.50 6.62 -13.74
N LEU A 313 -4.37 5.40 -13.19
CA LEU A 313 -3.60 5.16 -11.96
C LEU A 313 -2.12 5.53 -12.15
N LEU A 314 -1.50 5.09 -13.24
CA LEU A 314 -0.09 5.41 -13.53
C LEU A 314 0.09 6.92 -13.71
N TYR A 315 -0.82 7.59 -14.43
CA TYR A 315 -0.79 9.03 -14.62
C TYR A 315 -0.90 9.79 -13.29
N LEU A 316 -1.79 9.34 -12.39
CA LEU A 316 -1.96 9.91 -11.06
C LEU A 316 -0.68 9.78 -10.22
N ILE A 317 -0.09 8.57 -10.16
CA ILE A 317 1.16 8.32 -9.42
C ILE A 317 2.26 9.26 -9.91
N VAL A 318 2.42 9.33 -11.23
CA VAL A 318 3.43 10.13 -11.90
C VAL A 318 3.22 11.61 -11.62
N THR A 319 1.99 12.12 -11.71
CA THR A 319 1.67 13.53 -11.42
C THR A 319 1.97 13.88 -9.96
N LYS A 320 1.58 13.02 -9.01
CA LYS A 320 1.87 13.24 -7.58
C LYS A 320 3.37 13.20 -7.28
N ILE A 321 4.11 12.35 -7.97
CA ILE A 321 5.58 12.35 -7.91
C ILE A 321 6.13 13.68 -8.44
N PHE A 322 5.57 14.26 -9.51
CA PHE A 322 6.03 15.56 -10.02
C PHE A 322 5.76 16.68 -9.05
N ASP A 323 4.57 16.73 -8.48
CA ASP A 323 4.20 17.72 -7.46
C ASP A 323 5.20 17.65 -6.30
N SER A 324 5.54 16.43 -5.88
CA SER A 324 6.52 16.17 -4.81
C SER A 324 7.92 16.65 -5.18
N ILE A 325 8.42 16.29 -6.38
CA ILE A 325 9.74 16.71 -6.86
C ILE A 325 9.79 18.23 -6.99
N SER A 326 8.79 18.84 -7.63
CA SER A 326 8.70 20.29 -7.84
C SER A 326 8.67 21.05 -6.51
N LEU A 327 7.93 20.55 -5.51
CA LEU A 327 7.90 21.13 -4.17
C LEU A 327 9.28 21.08 -3.51
N ILE A 328 9.98 19.94 -3.62
CA ILE A 328 11.31 19.76 -3.04
C ILE A 328 12.35 20.64 -3.73
N THR A 329 12.40 20.66 -5.06
CA THR A 329 13.42 21.41 -5.81
C THR A 329 13.25 22.92 -5.69
N LYS A 330 12.04 23.40 -5.42
CA LYS A 330 11.76 24.81 -5.12
C LYS A 330 12.09 25.22 -3.67
N THR A 331 12.34 24.27 -2.77
CA THR A 331 12.69 24.56 -1.39
C THR A 331 14.14 25.05 -1.29
N PRO A 332 14.43 26.17 -0.60
CA PRO A 332 15.81 26.63 -0.41
C PRO A 332 16.66 25.58 0.31
N ASP A 333 17.92 25.42 -0.11
CA ASP A 333 18.87 24.43 0.44
C ASP A 333 18.40 22.96 0.39
N TYR A 334 17.51 22.57 -0.53
CA TYR A 334 17.00 21.19 -0.64
C TYR A 334 18.11 20.13 -0.78
N LYS A 335 19.24 20.49 -1.41
CA LYS A 335 20.41 19.60 -1.56
C LYS A 335 21.07 19.25 -0.21
N LYS A 336 20.96 20.11 0.81
CA LYS A 336 21.48 19.85 2.18
C LYS A 336 20.43 19.23 3.11
N VAL A 337 19.15 19.63 2.97
CA VAL A 337 18.08 19.30 3.94
C VAL A 337 17.22 18.11 3.50
N SER A 338 17.10 17.84 2.21
CA SER A 338 16.12 16.90 1.64
C SER A 338 16.72 15.81 0.74
N GLY A 339 18.06 15.71 0.68
CA GLY A 339 18.77 14.79 -0.22
C GLY A 339 18.26 13.35 -0.12
N THR A 340 18.04 12.83 1.09
CA THR A 340 17.52 11.46 1.30
C THR A 340 16.11 11.25 0.75
N TRP A 341 15.24 12.25 0.89
CA TRP A 341 13.85 12.15 0.42
C TRP A 341 13.74 12.33 -1.09
N LEU A 342 14.47 13.30 -1.66
CA LEU A 342 14.53 13.46 -3.11
C LEU A 342 15.07 12.20 -3.78
N ILE A 343 16.17 11.63 -3.26
CA ILE A 343 16.72 10.36 -3.74
C ILE A 343 15.69 9.24 -3.65
N TYR A 344 14.95 9.14 -2.53
CA TYR A 344 13.92 8.13 -2.37
C TYR A 344 12.81 8.26 -3.43
N ILE A 345 12.23 9.45 -3.61
CA ILE A 345 11.18 9.68 -4.62
C ILE A 345 11.71 9.39 -6.02
N LEU A 346 12.92 9.86 -6.36
CA LEU A 346 13.53 9.62 -7.67
C LEU A 346 13.73 8.12 -7.92
N GLN A 347 14.14 7.35 -6.91
CA GLN A 347 14.26 5.90 -7.01
C GLN A 347 12.91 5.20 -7.14
N ARG A 348 11.85 5.73 -6.51
CA ARG A 348 10.47 5.23 -6.70
C ARG A 348 9.90 5.56 -8.07
N PHE A 349 10.18 6.75 -8.58
CA PHE A 349 9.87 7.14 -9.95
C PHE A 349 10.57 6.21 -10.94
N GLN A 350 11.87 5.99 -10.76
CA GLN A 350 12.63 5.02 -11.53
C GLN A 350 11.97 3.63 -11.46
N GLN A 351 11.61 3.15 -10.27
CA GLN A 351 10.95 1.85 -10.13
C GLN A 351 9.67 1.75 -10.99
N ILE A 352 8.76 2.73 -10.91
CA ILE A 352 7.52 2.74 -11.69
C ILE A 352 7.78 2.80 -13.19
N LEU A 353 8.73 3.64 -13.59
CA LEU A 353 9.12 3.85 -14.98
C LEU A 353 9.57 2.52 -15.63
N PHE A 354 10.49 1.80 -14.97
CA PHE A 354 11.04 0.55 -15.48
C PHE A 354 10.06 -0.63 -15.36
N GLU A 355 9.30 -0.73 -14.26
CA GLU A 355 8.30 -1.81 -14.08
C GLU A 355 7.11 -1.68 -15.05
N ASN A 356 6.83 -0.48 -15.56
CA ASN A 356 5.72 -0.21 -16.49
C ASN A 356 6.22 0.38 -17.83
N PHE A 357 7.36 -0.09 -18.32
CA PHE A 357 8.03 0.47 -19.51
C PHE A 357 7.11 0.58 -20.74
N GLU A 358 6.22 -0.40 -20.99
CA GLU A 358 5.30 -0.37 -22.14
C GLU A 358 4.42 0.88 -22.15
N PHE A 359 3.96 1.32 -20.97
CA PHE A 359 3.14 2.53 -20.85
C PHE A 359 3.97 3.78 -21.18
N PHE A 360 5.11 3.94 -20.53
CA PHE A 360 5.95 5.12 -20.67
C PHE A 360 6.63 5.23 -22.03
N TYR A 361 6.93 4.09 -22.67
CA TYR A 361 7.44 4.06 -24.04
C TYR A 361 6.49 4.77 -25.01
N HIS A 362 5.17 4.59 -24.84
CA HIS A 362 4.14 5.24 -25.66
C HIS A 362 3.75 6.64 -25.16
N SER A 363 4.22 7.06 -23.98
CA SER A 363 3.87 8.34 -23.34
C SER A 363 5.06 9.31 -23.28
N GLN A 364 5.76 9.50 -24.40
CA GLN A 364 6.94 10.38 -24.45
C GLN A 364 6.63 11.84 -24.11
N SER A 365 5.44 12.35 -24.48
CA SER A 365 5.02 13.71 -24.11
C SER A 365 4.92 13.89 -22.59
N LEU A 366 4.41 12.87 -21.88
CA LEU A 366 4.35 12.87 -20.42
C LEU A 366 5.77 12.92 -19.84
N LEU A 367 6.71 12.13 -20.38
CA LEU A 367 8.11 12.12 -19.96
C LEU A 367 8.79 13.48 -20.15
N GLN A 368 8.47 14.19 -21.23
CA GLN A 368 9.00 15.54 -21.47
C GLN A 368 8.45 16.55 -20.47
N SER A 369 7.15 16.50 -20.15
CA SER A 369 6.55 17.39 -19.15
C SER A 369 7.19 17.21 -17.77
N ILE A 370 7.59 16.00 -17.38
CA ILE A 370 8.28 15.74 -16.09
C ILE A 370 9.51 16.62 -15.95
N ILE A 371 10.31 16.67 -17.01
CA ILE A 371 11.58 17.41 -17.05
C ILE A 371 11.30 18.89 -16.81
N GLU A 372 10.31 19.45 -17.52
CA GLU A 372 9.91 20.84 -17.38
C GLU A 372 9.40 21.16 -15.96
N TYR A 373 8.49 20.35 -15.41
CA TYR A 373 7.94 20.54 -14.07
C TYR A 373 8.96 20.36 -12.94
N SER A 374 10.01 19.58 -13.18
CA SER A 374 11.11 19.38 -12.24
C SER A 374 12.09 20.57 -12.19
N ASN A 375 11.84 21.64 -12.96
CA ASN A 375 12.79 22.74 -13.21
C ASN A 375 14.10 22.25 -13.86
N ASN A 376 14.03 21.28 -14.77
CA ASN A 376 15.19 20.66 -15.42
C ASN A 376 16.19 20.07 -14.42
N ASP A 377 15.69 19.36 -13.40
CA ASP A 377 16.56 18.70 -12.44
C ASP A 377 17.42 17.63 -13.13
N GLU A 378 18.74 17.68 -12.89
CA GLU A 378 19.72 16.81 -13.55
C GLU A 378 19.44 15.32 -13.30
N HIS A 379 18.96 14.96 -12.10
CA HIS A 379 18.69 13.56 -11.77
C HIS A 379 17.43 13.03 -12.46
N VAL A 380 16.40 13.88 -12.61
CA VAL A 380 15.19 13.52 -13.38
C VAL A 380 15.56 13.27 -14.84
N ILE A 381 16.36 14.17 -15.43
CA ILE A 381 16.85 14.03 -16.81
C ILE A 381 17.69 12.75 -16.95
N GLU A 382 18.60 12.47 -16.01
CA GLU A 382 19.41 11.26 -16.05
C GLU A 382 18.56 9.99 -16.04
N ILE A 383 17.54 9.90 -15.18
CA ILE A 383 16.65 8.75 -15.08
C ILE A 383 15.90 8.52 -16.41
N ILE A 384 15.37 9.59 -17.00
CA ILE A 384 14.62 9.51 -18.27
C ILE A 384 15.55 9.15 -19.43
N ASN A 385 16.74 9.73 -19.50
CA ASN A 385 17.74 9.39 -20.52
C ASN A 385 18.17 7.93 -20.41
N ARG A 386 18.36 7.40 -19.20
CA ARG A 386 18.69 5.99 -18.97
C ARG A 386 17.54 5.07 -19.40
N PHE A 387 16.30 5.47 -19.13
CA PHE A 387 15.12 4.73 -19.59
C PHE A 387 15.05 4.70 -21.13
N GLN A 388 15.23 5.85 -21.78
CA GLN A 388 15.26 5.95 -23.24
C GLN A 388 16.40 5.10 -23.81
N THR A 389 17.62 5.17 -23.27
CA THR A 389 18.75 4.38 -23.76
C THR A 389 18.50 2.86 -23.74
N ILE A 390 17.64 2.38 -22.84
CA ILE A 390 17.34 0.94 -22.69
C ILE A 390 16.18 0.51 -23.60
N TYR A 391 15.19 1.38 -23.84
CA TYR A 391 13.91 1.01 -24.48
C TYR A 391 13.60 1.72 -25.80
N THR A 392 14.35 2.76 -26.18
CA THR A 392 14.40 3.34 -27.53
C THR A 392 15.69 2.95 -28.20
#